data_AF-A0A3D0WCB5-F1
#
_entry.id   AF-A0A3D0WCB5-F1
#
_cell.length_a   1.000
_cell.length_b   1.000
_cell.length_c   1.000
_cell.angle_alpha   90.00
_cell.angle_beta   90.00
_cell.angle_gamma   90.00
#
_symmetry.space_group_name_H-M   'P 1'
#
loop_
_entity.id
_entity.type
_entity.pdbx_description
1 polymer ?
#
loop_
_entity_poly.entity_id
_entity_poly.type
_entity_poly.pdbx_seq_one_letter_code
_entity_poly.pdbx_strand_id
1 'polypeptide(L)'
;VNALAPVILALRPEARALLLHAPLPAYLRSIAKKDMWGRLWVRELLIGLLKDGLVDLGFDTEGYLELTDLQVAAVGWLAQHALFARTVVRYGPARVATLDSETLVARPREAMGALVRLYGLSIDAVGIDAIVAGPAFTRHSKLSAEFGAVERAAEHRNAADLHGDEIAKVVVWAEATAKAAGIPLTLGASLID
;
A
#
# COMPACT_ATOMS: atom_id res chain seq x y z
N VAL A 1 -5.74 -6.21 -4.63
CA VAL A 1 -5.61 -4.90 -5.33
C VAL A 1 -6.91 -4.64 -6.08
N ASN A 2 -7.45 -3.41 -6.05
CA ASN A 2 -8.74 -3.13 -6.70
C ASN A 2 -8.54 -2.73 -8.18
N ALA A 3 -8.58 -3.72 -9.07
CA ALA A 3 -8.46 -3.54 -10.53
C ALA A 3 -9.51 -2.56 -11.12
N LEU A 4 -10.61 -2.32 -10.40
CA LEU A 4 -11.74 -1.52 -10.88
C LEU A 4 -11.51 -0.01 -10.72
N ALA A 5 -10.53 0.42 -9.91
CA ALA A 5 -10.35 1.84 -9.61
C ALA A 5 -10.20 2.73 -10.87
N PRO A 6 -9.39 2.36 -11.89
CA PRO A 6 -9.30 3.16 -13.11
C PRO A 6 -10.63 3.22 -13.88
N VAL A 7 -11.42 2.14 -13.88
CA VAL A 7 -12.72 2.09 -14.58
C VAL A 7 -13.74 2.98 -13.86
N ILE A 8 -13.78 2.93 -12.52
CA ILE A 8 -14.66 3.80 -11.72
C ILE A 8 -14.33 5.28 -11.97
N LEU A 9 -13.03 5.64 -11.99
CA LEU A 9 -12.59 7.01 -12.27
C LEU A 9 -12.90 7.49 -13.70
N ALA A 10 -12.92 6.56 -14.67
CA ALA A 10 -13.35 6.85 -16.03
C ALA A 10 -14.87 7.12 -16.10
N LEU A 11 -15.67 6.28 -15.44
CA LEU A 11 -17.14 6.36 -15.44
C LEU A 11 -17.67 7.55 -14.62
N ARG A 12 -16.88 8.06 -13.67
CA ARG A 12 -17.26 9.18 -12.80
C ARG A 12 -16.23 10.31 -12.93
N PRO A 13 -16.41 11.24 -13.90
CA PRO A 13 -15.44 12.31 -14.16
C PRO A 13 -15.15 13.22 -12.95
N GLU A 14 -16.11 13.38 -12.05
CA GLU A 14 -15.94 14.19 -10.83
C GLU A 14 -15.38 13.40 -9.64
N ALA A 15 -15.25 12.06 -9.76
CA ALA A 15 -14.70 11.25 -8.68
C ALA A 15 -13.20 11.54 -8.51
N ARG A 16 -12.77 11.54 -7.26
CA ARG A 16 -11.37 11.71 -6.84
C ARG A 16 -10.94 10.47 -6.05
N ALA A 17 -9.64 10.17 -6.03
CA ALA A 17 -9.13 8.97 -5.38
C ALA A 17 -7.87 9.24 -4.57
N LEU A 18 -7.82 8.63 -3.38
CA LEU A 18 -6.60 8.37 -2.64
C LEU A 18 -6.14 6.95 -2.96
N LEU A 19 -4.89 6.82 -3.41
CA LEU A 19 -4.19 5.56 -3.59
C LEU A 19 -3.27 5.33 -2.39
N LEU A 20 -3.83 4.71 -1.35
CA LEU A 20 -3.11 4.38 -0.12
C LEU A 20 -2.28 3.10 -0.32
N HIS A 21 -1.01 3.15 0.04
CA HIS A 21 -0.07 2.02 -0.03
C HIS A 21 0.81 1.97 1.22
N ALA A 22 1.46 0.83 1.45
CA ALA A 22 2.47 0.69 2.49
C ALA A 22 3.86 0.58 1.86
N PRO A 23 4.94 1.02 2.53
CA PRO A 23 6.30 0.82 2.05
C PRO A 23 6.58 -0.67 1.96
N LEU A 24 7.35 -1.08 0.95
CA LEU A 24 7.61 -2.49 0.68
C LEU A 24 8.12 -3.26 1.92
N PRO A 25 9.09 -2.77 2.71
CA PRO A 25 9.56 -3.49 3.90
C PRO A 25 8.47 -3.69 4.96
N ALA A 26 7.62 -2.68 5.19
CA ALA A 26 6.52 -2.76 6.13
C ALA A 26 5.43 -3.73 5.65
N TYR A 27 5.11 -3.69 4.36
CA TYR A 27 4.20 -4.65 3.73
C TYR A 27 4.71 -6.08 3.88
N LEU A 28 5.96 -6.37 3.49
CA LEU A 28 6.56 -7.70 3.62
C LEU A 28 6.58 -8.18 5.07
N ARG A 29 6.90 -7.32 6.04
CA ARG A 29 6.83 -7.64 7.47
C ARG A 29 5.41 -8.00 7.91
N SER A 30 4.40 -7.32 7.38
CA SER A 30 2.99 -7.61 7.68
C SER A 30 2.51 -8.97 7.14
N ILE A 31 3.19 -9.49 6.11
CA ILE A 31 2.98 -10.83 5.56
C ILE A 31 3.75 -11.85 6.39
N ALA A 32 5.04 -11.62 6.59
CA ALA A 32 5.93 -12.51 7.31
C ALA A 32 5.42 -12.78 8.74
N LYS A 33 4.92 -11.75 9.45
CA LYS A 33 4.38 -11.90 10.82
C LYS A 33 3.15 -12.81 10.94
N LYS A 34 2.55 -13.23 9.82
CA LYS A 34 1.41 -14.17 9.79
C LYS A 34 1.85 -15.59 9.41
N ASP A 35 3.16 -15.83 9.34
CA ASP A 35 3.80 -17.11 9.02
C ASP A 35 3.14 -17.81 7.82
N MET A 36 2.77 -19.08 8.00
CA MET A 36 2.13 -19.93 6.98
C MET A 36 0.91 -19.27 6.33
N TRP A 37 0.06 -18.58 7.11
CA TRP A 37 -1.16 -17.96 6.59
C TRP A 37 -0.87 -16.74 5.72
N GLY A 38 0.16 -15.95 6.07
CA GLY A 38 0.62 -14.86 5.22
C GLY A 38 1.15 -15.37 3.88
N ARG A 39 1.94 -16.44 3.93
CA ARG A 39 2.57 -17.08 2.77
C ARG A 39 1.54 -17.72 1.82
N LEU A 40 0.51 -18.39 2.36
CA LEU A 40 -0.58 -18.92 1.56
C LEU A 40 -1.38 -17.80 0.89
N TRP A 41 -1.74 -16.76 1.65
CA TRP A 41 -2.54 -15.64 1.16
C TRP A 41 -1.87 -14.90 -0.01
N VAL A 42 -0.55 -14.70 0.02
CA VAL A 42 0.13 -14.01 -1.10
C VAL A 42 0.14 -14.84 -2.38
N ARG A 43 0.14 -16.18 -2.29
CA ARG A 43 -0.02 -17.05 -3.47
C ARG A 43 -1.43 -16.97 -4.04
N GLU A 44 -2.46 -16.98 -3.20
CA GLU A 44 -3.84 -16.74 -3.64
C GLU A 44 -4.00 -15.37 -4.30
N LEU A 45 -3.39 -14.34 -3.71
CA LEU A 45 -3.37 -12.99 -4.28
C LEU A 45 -2.71 -12.99 -5.66
N LEU A 46 -1.53 -13.61 -5.82
CA LEU A 46 -0.84 -13.68 -7.10
C LEU A 46 -1.70 -14.37 -8.17
N ILE A 47 -2.35 -15.49 -7.84
CA ILE A 47 -3.26 -16.18 -8.76
C ILE A 47 -4.38 -15.24 -9.24
N GLY A 48 -4.97 -14.47 -8.34
CA GLY A 48 -5.97 -13.45 -8.69
C GLY A 48 -5.41 -12.37 -9.63
N LEU A 49 -4.24 -11.82 -9.31
CA LEU A 49 -3.60 -10.78 -10.11
C LEU A 49 -3.21 -11.25 -11.51
N LEU A 50 -2.75 -12.51 -11.64
CA LEU A 50 -2.46 -13.13 -12.93
C LEU A 50 -3.75 -13.31 -13.76
N LYS A 51 -4.84 -13.77 -13.15
CA LYS A 51 -6.15 -13.89 -13.81
C LYS A 51 -6.69 -12.54 -14.29
N ASP A 52 -6.46 -11.49 -13.51
CA ASP A 52 -6.86 -10.12 -13.85
C ASP A 52 -5.92 -9.44 -14.86
N GLY A 53 -4.83 -10.10 -15.28
CA GLY A 53 -3.83 -9.53 -16.19
C GLY A 53 -3.09 -8.32 -15.61
N LEU A 54 -2.97 -8.23 -14.27
CA LEU A 54 -2.35 -7.10 -13.58
C LEU A 54 -0.86 -7.26 -13.35
N VAL A 55 -0.32 -8.46 -13.53
CA VAL A 55 1.12 -8.73 -13.40
C VAL A 55 1.74 -8.79 -14.78
N ASP A 56 2.72 -7.93 -15.00
CA ASP A 56 3.57 -7.91 -16.18
C ASP A 56 5.00 -7.59 -15.74
N LEU A 57 5.73 -8.64 -15.36
CA LEU A 57 7.11 -8.55 -14.84
C LEU A 57 8.10 -9.35 -15.70
N GLY A 58 7.65 -9.91 -16.83
CA GLY A 58 8.50 -10.68 -17.74
C GLY A 58 8.84 -12.11 -17.29
N PHE A 59 8.23 -12.62 -16.23
CA PHE A 59 8.36 -14.03 -15.86
C PHE A 59 7.43 -14.91 -16.70
N ASP A 60 7.89 -16.10 -17.05
CA ASP A 60 7.02 -17.17 -17.52
C ASP A 60 6.39 -17.92 -16.32
N THR A 61 5.56 -18.93 -16.63
CA THR A 61 4.88 -19.71 -15.60
C THR A 61 5.85 -20.37 -14.63
N GLU A 62 6.95 -20.93 -15.13
CA GLU A 62 7.96 -21.60 -14.31
C GLU A 62 8.67 -20.61 -13.39
N GLY A 63 9.05 -19.44 -13.92
CA GLY A 63 9.67 -18.37 -13.14
C GLY A 63 8.80 -17.89 -11.97
N TYR A 64 7.46 -17.86 -12.12
CA TYR A 64 6.57 -17.55 -10.99
C TYR A 64 6.51 -18.66 -9.93
N LEU A 65 6.68 -19.92 -10.32
CA LEU A 65 6.69 -21.06 -9.39
C LEU A 65 7.98 -21.13 -8.56
N GLU A 66 9.10 -20.64 -9.11
CA GLU A 66 10.41 -20.58 -8.45
C GLU A 66 10.51 -19.49 -7.37
N LEU A 67 9.57 -18.53 -7.36
CA LEU A 67 9.57 -17.45 -6.38
C LEU A 67 9.32 -17.98 -4.96
N THR A 68 10.12 -17.47 -4.03
CA THR A 68 9.82 -17.56 -2.59
C THR A 68 8.53 -16.81 -2.27
N ASP A 69 7.89 -17.13 -1.14
CA ASP A 69 6.60 -16.50 -0.80
C ASP A 69 6.70 -14.98 -0.61
N LEU A 70 7.81 -14.48 -0.08
CA LEU A 70 8.00 -13.03 0.05
C LEU A 70 8.32 -12.36 -1.30
N GLN A 71 8.95 -13.06 -2.25
CA GLN A 71 9.03 -12.56 -3.63
C GLN A 71 7.65 -12.53 -4.28
N VAL A 72 6.82 -13.56 -4.08
CA VAL A 72 5.41 -13.55 -4.52
C VAL A 72 4.65 -12.37 -3.91
N ALA A 73 4.87 -12.07 -2.62
CA ALA A 73 4.31 -10.89 -1.98
C ALA A 73 4.76 -9.60 -2.69
N ALA A 74 6.06 -9.47 -2.95
CA ALA A 74 6.63 -8.32 -3.64
C ALA A 74 6.10 -8.17 -5.08
N VAL A 75 5.87 -9.25 -5.82
CA VAL A 75 5.19 -9.21 -7.12
C VAL A 75 3.82 -8.55 -7.01
N GLY A 76 3.02 -8.94 -6.00
CA GLY A 76 1.70 -8.34 -5.78
C GLY A 76 1.78 -6.84 -5.45
N TRP A 77 2.80 -6.44 -4.68
CA TRP A 77 3.06 -5.03 -4.37
C TRP A 77 3.49 -4.24 -5.61
N LEU A 78 4.39 -4.80 -6.45
CA LEU A 78 4.84 -4.19 -7.70
C LEU A 78 3.68 -4.04 -8.70
N ALA A 79 2.81 -5.04 -8.82
CA ALA A 79 1.62 -4.96 -9.65
C ALA A 79 0.69 -3.82 -9.19
N GLN A 80 0.54 -3.63 -7.88
CA GLN A 80 -0.21 -2.49 -7.32
C GLN A 80 0.46 -1.16 -7.65
N HIS A 81 1.78 -1.03 -7.46
CA HIS A 81 2.52 0.18 -7.77
C HIS A 81 2.45 0.54 -9.25
N ALA A 82 2.55 -0.44 -10.14
CA ALA A 82 2.37 -0.25 -11.58
C ALA A 82 0.95 0.27 -11.90
N LEU A 83 -0.09 -0.33 -11.30
CA LEU A 83 -1.47 0.13 -11.45
C LEU A 83 -1.64 1.57 -10.93
N PHE A 84 -1.09 1.89 -9.77
CA PHE A 84 -1.20 3.22 -9.16
C PHE A 84 -0.48 4.27 -9.99
N ALA A 85 0.75 3.99 -10.43
CA ALA A 85 1.51 4.88 -11.29
C ALA A 85 0.75 5.19 -12.59
N ARG A 86 0.22 4.16 -13.28
CA ARG A 86 -0.61 4.37 -14.47
C ARG A 86 -1.88 5.17 -14.18
N THR A 87 -2.50 4.95 -13.02
CA THR A 87 -3.71 5.68 -12.61
C THR A 87 -3.41 7.16 -12.37
N VAL A 88 -2.30 7.48 -11.71
CA VAL A 88 -1.83 8.86 -11.50
C VAL A 88 -1.53 9.53 -12.84
N VAL A 89 -0.79 8.86 -13.74
CA VAL A 89 -0.48 9.41 -15.08
C VAL A 89 -1.76 9.66 -15.88
N ARG A 90 -2.73 8.75 -15.81
CA ARG A 90 -3.97 8.84 -16.60
C ARG A 90 -4.92 9.96 -16.14
N TYR A 91 -5.04 10.17 -14.82
CA TYR A 91 -6.05 11.08 -14.27
C TYR A 91 -5.49 12.38 -13.69
N GLY A 92 -4.17 12.45 -13.47
CA GLY A 92 -3.47 13.62 -12.97
C GLY A 92 -3.65 13.88 -11.47
N PRO A 93 -2.74 14.70 -10.89
CA PRO A 93 -2.70 14.97 -9.45
C PRO A 93 -3.90 15.75 -8.91
N ALA A 94 -4.66 16.43 -9.79
CA ALA A 94 -5.88 17.14 -9.39
C ALA A 94 -7.03 16.19 -8.99
N ARG A 95 -7.00 14.94 -9.46
CA ARG A 95 -8.05 13.94 -9.19
C ARG A 95 -7.55 12.75 -8.39
N VAL A 96 -6.27 12.42 -8.51
CA VAL A 96 -5.69 11.22 -7.90
C VAL A 96 -4.45 11.63 -7.11
N ALA A 97 -4.45 11.29 -5.83
CA ALA A 97 -3.29 11.46 -4.96
C ALA A 97 -2.86 10.10 -4.40
N THR A 98 -1.57 9.96 -4.10
CA THR A 98 -1.01 8.80 -3.43
C THR A 98 -0.66 9.17 -1.99
N LEU A 99 -0.74 8.20 -1.08
CA LEU A 99 -0.30 8.40 0.29
C LEU A 99 0.32 7.11 0.80
N ASP A 100 1.47 7.23 1.42
CA ASP A 100 2.08 6.16 2.18
C ASP A 100 1.42 6.06 3.56
N SER A 101 1.10 4.85 3.97
CA SER A 101 0.52 4.52 5.27
C SER A 101 1.40 4.92 6.46
N GLU A 102 2.73 4.88 6.36
CA GLU A 102 3.60 5.31 7.47
C GLU A 102 3.52 6.83 7.63
N THR A 103 3.52 7.56 6.51
CA THR A 103 3.27 9.01 6.49
C THR A 103 1.91 9.38 7.06
N LEU A 104 0.84 8.64 6.72
CA LEU A 104 -0.50 8.84 7.29
C LEU A 104 -0.50 8.69 8.83
N VAL A 105 0.19 7.67 9.36
CA VAL A 105 0.27 7.46 10.81
C VAL A 105 1.15 8.50 11.50
N ALA A 106 2.23 8.93 10.86
CA ALA A 106 3.16 9.91 11.43
C ALA A 106 2.57 11.34 11.42
N ARG A 107 1.80 11.69 10.39
CA ARG A 107 1.26 13.05 10.16
C ARG A 107 -0.25 13.03 9.93
N PRO A 108 -1.05 12.47 10.86
CA PRO A 108 -2.47 12.23 10.63
C PRO A 108 -3.27 13.52 10.44
N ARG A 109 -2.98 14.58 11.22
CA ARG A 109 -3.68 15.88 11.07
C ARG A 109 -3.46 16.49 9.69
N GLU A 110 -2.23 16.44 9.19
CA GLU A 110 -1.90 17.00 7.89
C GLU A 110 -2.51 16.19 6.75
N ALA A 111 -2.40 14.86 6.82
CA ALA A 111 -3.01 13.94 5.87
C ALA A 111 -4.54 14.12 5.83
N MET A 112 -5.20 14.22 6.99
CA MET A 112 -6.64 14.45 7.06
C MET A 112 -7.03 15.81 6.46
N GLY A 113 -6.28 16.88 6.74
CA GLY A 113 -6.51 18.18 6.11
C GLY A 113 -6.36 18.14 4.59
N ALA A 114 -5.37 17.40 4.09
CA ALA A 114 -5.18 17.20 2.66
C ALA A 114 -6.29 16.35 2.03
N LEU A 115 -6.81 15.32 2.73
CA LEU A 115 -7.96 14.54 2.28
C LEU A 115 -9.24 15.36 2.22
N VAL A 116 -9.49 16.22 3.21
CA VAL A 116 -10.63 17.15 3.19
C VAL A 116 -10.58 18.02 1.94
N ARG A 117 -9.41 18.59 1.62
CA ARG A 117 -9.21 19.36 0.38
C ARG A 117 -9.36 18.50 -0.87
N LEU A 118 -8.72 17.32 -0.91
CA LEU A 118 -8.81 16.39 -2.03
C LEU A 118 -10.25 16.03 -2.31
N TYR A 119 -11.10 15.79 -1.31
CA TYR A 119 -12.49 15.39 -1.54
C TYR A 119 -13.49 16.56 -1.55
N GLY A 120 -13.03 17.79 -1.33
CA GLY A 120 -13.91 18.97 -1.28
C GLY A 120 -14.91 18.92 -0.11
N LEU A 121 -14.52 18.32 1.02
CA LEU A 121 -15.38 18.19 2.18
C LEU A 121 -15.41 19.49 2.98
N SER A 122 -16.56 19.81 3.57
CA SER A 122 -16.73 20.97 4.46
C SER A 122 -16.44 20.57 5.91
N ILE A 123 -15.16 20.34 6.22
CA ILE A 123 -14.69 20.03 7.58
C ILE A 123 -13.64 21.07 7.97
N ASP A 124 -13.86 21.76 9.09
CA ASP A 124 -12.95 22.78 9.59
C ASP A 124 -11.79 22.18 10.42
N ALA A 125 -10.90 23.05 10.90
CA ALA A 125 -9.72 22.63 11.67
C ALA A 125 -10.08 21.87 12.96
N VAL A 126 -11.18 22.27 13.61
CA VAL A 126 -11.69 21.65 14.85
C VAL A 126 -12.23 20.25 14.56
N GLY A 127 -13.00 20.09 13.47
CA GLY A 127 -13.47 18.79 13.02
C GLY A 127 -12.33 17.84 12.65
N ILE A 128 -11.27 18.35 12.00
CA ILE A 128 -10.07 17.55 11.72
C ILE A 128 -9.39 17.11 13.03
N ASP A 129 -9.23 18.00 14.01
CA ASP A 129 -8.67 17.64 15.32
C ASP A 129 -9.49 16.57 16.03
N ALA A 130 -10.82 16.67 15.98
CA ALA A 130 -11.70 15.67 16.56
C ALA A 130 -11.57 14.30 15.88
N ILE A 131 -11.42 14.26 14.55
CA ILE A 131 -11.19 13.01 13.81
C ILE A 131 -9.85 12.38 14.20
N VAL A 132 -8.79 13.18 14.26
CA VAL A 132 -7.43 12.72 14.61
C VAL A 132 -7.35 12.19 16.03
N ALA A 133 -8.03 12.86 16.98
CA ALA A 133 -8.15 12.38 18.36
C ALA A 133 -9.12 11.18 18.50
N GLY A 134 -9.88 10.88 17.45
CA GLY A 134 -10.93 9.87 17.43
C GLY A 134 -10.44 8.43 17.28
N PRO A 135 -11.36 7.46 17.36
CA PRO A 135 -11.06 6.03 17.37
C PRO A 135 -10.38 5.51 16.09
N ALA A 136 -10.48 6.24 14.98
CA ALA A 136 -9.83 5.89 13.73
C ALA A 136 -8.30 5.82 13.85
N PHE A 137 -7.71 6.63 14.74
CA PHE A 137 -6.26 6.66 14.96
C PHE A 137 -5.83 6.01 16.28
N THR A 138 -6.75 5.88 17.24
CA THR A 138 -6.46 5.42 18.62
C THR A 138 -6.90 3.99 18.93
N ARG A 139 -7.59 3.29 18.01
CA ARG A 139 -8.06 1.90 18.24
C ARG A 139 -7.66 0.92 17.14
N HIS A 140 -7.48 -0.34 17.52
CA HIS A 140 -7.23 -1.42 16.57
C HIS A 140 -8.50 -1.79 15.80
N SER A 141 -8.46 -1.67 14.47
CA SER A 141 -9.61 -1.88 13.58
C SER A 141 -10.21 -3.30 13.61
N LYS A 142 -9.55 -4.27 14.23
CA LYS A 142 -10.03 -5.67 14.34
C LYS A 142 -10.26 -6.19 15.75
N LEU A 143 -9.67 -5.55 16.76
CA LEU A 143 -9.63 -6.08 18.14
C LEU A 143 -10.27 -5.13 19.15
N SER A 144 -10.71 -3.94 18.71
CA SER A 144 -11.36 -2.91 19.56
C SER A 144 -10.56 -2.54 20.83
N ALA A 145 -9.26 -2.82 20.86
CA ALA A 145 -8.33 -2.43 21.91
C ALA A 145 -7.69 -1.06 21.59
N GLU A 146 -7.20 -0.38 22.62
CA GLU A 146 -6.36 0.82 22.43
C GLU A 146 -5.11 0.43 21.63
N PHE A 147 -4.86 1.17 20.56
CA PHE A 147 -3.75 0.89 19.65
C PHE A 147 -3.28 2.20 19.03
N GLY A 148 -2.28 2.80 19.69
CA GLY A 148 -1.68 4.07 19.35
C GLY A 148 -0.35 3.91 18.61
N ALA A 149 0.47 4.95 18.64
CA ALA A 149 1.79 4.94 18.00
C ALA A 149 2.77 3.97 18.70
N VAL A 150 2.62 3.78 20.01
CA VAL A 150 3.53 2.95 20.83
C VAL A 150 3.33 1.46 20.55
N GLU A 151 2.08 0.98 20.49
CA GLU A 151 1.74 -0.40 20.18
C GLU A 151 2.13 -0.74 18.74
N ARG A 152 1.92 0.18 17.79
CA ARG A 152 2.43 0.06 16.41
C ARG A 152 3.94 -0.12 16.39
N ALA A 153 4.68 0.74 17.09
CA ALA A 153 6.13 0.65 17.16
C ALA A 153 6.63 -0.65 17.82
N ALA A 154 5.88 -1.19 18.80
CA ALA A 154 6.21 -2.46 19.45
C ALA A 154 5.97 -3.68 18.54
N GLU A 155 4.85 -3.71 17.80
CA GLU A 155 4.60 -4.75 16.79
C GLU A 155 5.68 -4.77 15.70
N HIS A 156 6.16 -3.60 15.28
CA HIS A 156 7.23 -3.51 14.30
C HIS A 156 8.54 -4.12 14.80
N ARG A 157 8.87 -4.01 16.09
CA ARG A 157 10.13 -4.53 16.67
C ARG A 157 10.16 -6.06 16.74
N ASN A 158 9.10 -6.72 17.20
CA ASN A 158 9.13 -8.19 17.38
C ASN A 158 9.18 -8.98 16.06
N ALA A 159 8.66 -8.44 14.97
CA ALA A 159 8.76 -9.07 13.64
C ALA A 159 10.08 -8.73 12.90
N ALA A 160 10.88 -7.79 13.43
CA ALA A 160 12.14 -7.37 12.81
C ALA A 160 13.23 -8.46 12.89
N ASP A 161 13.23 -9.24 13.97
CA ASP A 161 14.39 -10.08 14.30
C ASP A 161 14.37 -11.44 13.61
N LEU A 162 13.19 -12.04 13.37
CA LEU A 162 13.11 -13.39 12.78
C LEU A 162 13.17 -13.39 11.25
N HIS A 163 12.57 -12.40 10.59
CA HIS A 163 12.43 -12.36 9.12
C HIS A 163 13.23 -11.24 8.45
N GLY A 164 14.02 -10.48 9.22
CA GLY A 164 14.71 -9.29 8.73
C GLY A 164 15.62 -9.56 7.53
N ASP A 165 16.39 -10.65 7.57
CA ASP A 165 17.30 -11.03 6.49
C ASP A 165 16.57 -11.42 5.19
N GLU A 166 15.50 -12.24 5.29
CA GLU A 166 14.65 -12.61 4.15
C GLU A 166 14.03 -11.34 3.53
N ILE A 167 13.47 -10.45 4.35
CA ILE A 167 12.86 -9.19 3.90
C ILE A 167 13.89 -8.31 3.20
N ALA A 168 15.09 -8.13 3.76
CA ALA A 168 16.12 -7.28 3.17
C ALA A 168 16.54 -7.77 1.78
N LYS A 169 16.72 -9.09 1.61
CA LYS A 169 17.04 -9.69 0.31
C LYS A 169 15.91 -9.52 -0.70
N VAL A 170 14.68 -9.70 -0.27
CA VAL A 170 13.50 -9.53 -1.14
C VAL A 170 13.30 -8.08 -1.54
N VAL A 171 13.62 -7.11 -0.67
CA VAL A 171 13.59 -5.68 -1.03
C VAL A 171 14.57 -5.39 -2.16
N VAL A 172 15.84 -5.82 -2.03
CA VAL A 172 16.85 -5.65 -3.10
C VAL A 172 16.42 -6.34 -4.40
N TRP A 173 15.87 -7.55 -4.30
CA TRP A 173 15.32 -8.26 -5.45
C TRP A 173 14.18 -7.47 -6.11
N ALA A 174 13.23 -6.99 -5.33
CA ALA A 174 12.08 -6.25 -5.83
C ALA A 174 12.48 -4.91 -6.46
N GLU A 175 13.50 -4.24 -5.94
CA GLU A 175 14.09 -3.03 -6.55
C GLU A 175 14.65 -3.33 -7.94
N ALA A 176 15.40 -4.43 -8.07
CA ALA A 176 15.94 -4.87 -9.35
C ALA A 176 14.83 -5.26 -10.35
N THR A 177 13.82 -6.01 -9.89
CA THR A 177 12.66 -6.39 -10.70
C THR A 177 11.85 -5.17 -11.14
N ALA A 178 11.61 -4.21 -10.24
CA ALA A 178 10.92 -2.97 -10.55
C ALA A 178 11.66 -2.16 -11.61
N LYS A 179 12.98 -2.04 -11.46
CA LYS A 179 13.84 -1.36 -12.44
C LYS A 179 13.76 -2.04 -13.81
N ALA A 180 13.83 -3.36 -13.87
CA ALA A 180 13.73 -4.12 -15.12
C ALA A 180 12.35 -3.95 -15.80
N ALA A 181 11.27 -3.92 -15.01
CA ALA A 181 9.90 -3.76 -15.50
C ALA A 181 9.47 -2.29 -15.69
N GLY A 182 10.33 -1.31 -15.40
CA GLY A 182 10.00 0.12 -15.48
C GLY A 182 8.93 0.57 -14.48
N ILE A 183 8.80 -0.10 -13.34
CA ILE A 183 7.81 0.21 -12.29
C ILE A 183 8.43 1.19 -11.29
N PRO A 184 7.80 2.36 -11.03
CA PRO A 184 8.31 3.29 -10.05
C PRO A 184 8.03 2.79 -8.61
N LEU A 185 9.08 2.74 -7.79
CA LEU A 185 8.96 2.43 -6.36
C LEU A 185 8.41 3.61 -5.57
N THR A 186 8.73 4.83 -5.99
CA THR A 186 8.16 6.07 -5.47
C THR A 186 7.06 6.52 -6.41
N LEU A 187 5.82 6.54 -5.92
CA LEU A 187 4.69 6.99 -6.70
C LEU A 187 4.65 8.53 -6.79
N GLY A 188 4.20 9.05 -7.93
CA GLY A 188 3.93 10.48 -8.09
C GLY A 188 2.66 10.92 -7.36
N ALA A 189 2.38 12.22 -7.40
CA ALA A 189 1.19 12.85 -6.83
C ALA A 189 0.99 12.56 -5.33
N SER A 190 2.05 12.69 -4.53
CA SER A 190 1.92 12.56 -3.07
C SER A 190 0.89 13.55 -2.54
N LEU A 191 0.03 13.09 -1.64
CA LEU A 191 -1.02 13.91 -1.03
C LEU A 191 -0.43 15.01 -0.13
N ILE A 192 0.66 14.68 0.56
CA ILE A 192 1.42 15.58 1.43
C ILE A 192 2.91 15.36 1.18
N ASP A 193 3.70 16.44 1.25
CA ASP A 193 5.16 16.44 1.01
C ASP A 193 5.94 15.87 2.19
#